data_AF-A0A527MBY8-F1
#
_entry.id   AF-A0A527MBY8-F1
#
_cell.length_a   1.000
_cell.length_b   1.000
_cell.length_c   1.000
_cell.angle_alpha   90.00
_cell.angle_beta   90.00
_cell.angle_gamma   90.00
#
_symmetry.space_group_name_H-M   'P 1'
#
loop_
_entity.id
_entity.type
_entity.pdbx_description
1 polymer ?
#
loop_
_entity_poly.entity_id
_entity_poly.type
_entity_poly.pdbx_seq_one_letter_code
_entity_poly.pdbx_strand_id
1 'polypeptide(L)'
;MVTRGFFSGRRPPTDADARIPPGQYLEQGFPVLSAGPTPRVRTEDWSFTLKHGPRPIKKWNWTEFNALPLTKMTRDIHCVTAWTKFDTAWQGVLVDDILADAGIEPPTAFTLALSFDGYTTNVPTKDITAGKAMVALLYEGKPITSDHGGPARLLVPHLYFWKSAKWLNGLQFTERDEPGFWELRGYHIYGDPWREQRYTGDP
;
A
#
# COMPACT_ATOMS: atom_id res chain seq x y z
N MET A 1 28.39 -19.36 47.68
CA MET A 1 27.53 -19.64 46.52
C MET A 1 27.06 -18.31 45.98
N VAL A 2 27.69 -17.78 44.93
CA VAL A 2 27.45 -16.43 44.41
C VAL A 2 26.66 -16.55 43.11
N THR A 3 25.40 -16.12 43.14
CA THR A 3 24.51 -16.08 41.98
C THR A 3 24.95 -14.94 41.07
N ARG A 4 25.51 -15.26 39.90
CA ARG A 4 25.79 -14.28 38.85
C ARG A 4 24.46 -13.85 38.22
N GLY A 5 24.05 -12.61 38.49
CA GLY A 5 22.94 -11.97 37.81
C GLY A 5 23.20 -11.85 36.32
N PHE A 6 22.23 -12.27 35.52
CA PHE A 6 22.20 -12.02 34.08
C PHE A 6 21.89 -10.54 33.84
N PHE A 7 22.91 -9.71 33.71
CA PHE A 7 22.75 -8.39 33.10
C PHE A 7 22.61 -8.60 31.59
N SER A 8 21.37 -8.66 31.09
CA SER A 8 21.10 -8.53 29.66
C SER A 8 21.37 -7.08 29.26
N GLY A 9 22.63 -6.76 28.96
CA GLY A 9 22.99 -5.49 28.34
C GLY A 9 22.26 -5.40 26.99
N ARG A 10 21.25 -4.53 26.91
CA ARG A 10 20.62 -4.19 25.63
C ARG A 10 21.71 -3.57 24.75
N ARG A 11 22.03 -4.23 23.63
CA ARG A 11 22.88 -3.68 22.59
C ARG A 11 22.30 -2.32 22.17
N PRO A 12 23.12 -1.28 21.96
CA PRO A 12 22.63 -0.01 21.44
C PRO A 12 21.95 -0.23 20.08
N PRO A 13 20.80 0.42 19.81
CA PRO A 13 20.11 0.30 18.53
C PRO A 13 21.05 0.67 17.38
N THR A 14 21.05 -0.14 16.34
CA THR A 14 21.67 0.18 15.05
C THR A 14 20.74 1.08 14.23
N ASP A 15 21.26 1.76 13.20
CA ASP A 15 20.44 2.54 12.26
C ASP A 15 19.35 1.68 11.60
N ALA A 16 19.60 0.39 11.44
CA ALA A 16 18.60 -0.58 10.97
C ALA A 16 17.47 -0.79 11.99
N ASP A 17 17.79 -0.86 13.29
CA ASP A 17 16.78 -1.04 14.34
C ASP A 17 15.83 0.16 14.42
N ALA A 18 16.30 1.37 14.09
CA ALA A 18 15.47 2.58 14.06
C ALA A 18 14.49 2.64 12.87
N ARG A 19 14.67 1.81 11.84
CA ARG A 19 13.80 1.71 10.65
C ARG A 19 12.83 0.52 10.72
N ILE A 20 12.99 -0.36 11.69
CA ILE A 20 12.14 -1.53 11.89
C ILE A 20 11.09 -1.18 12.94
N PRO A 21 9.79 -1.17 12.59
CA PRO A 21 8.73 -0.97 13.55
C PRO A 21 8.74 -2.05 14.64
N PRO A 22 8.20 -1.77 15.84
CA PRO A 22 8.13 -2.74 16.92
C PRO A 22 7.49 -4.06 16.48
N GLY A 23 8.03 -5.17 16.99
CA GLY A 23 7.53 -6.51 16.68
C GLY A 23 7.72 -6.94 15.21
N GLN A 24 8.69 -6.36 14.49
CA GLN A 24 9.05 -6.79 13.14
C GLN A 24 10.52 -7.25 13.02
N TYR A 25 10.80 -8.02 11.98
CA TYR A 25 12.16 -8.41 11.57
C TYR A 25 12.46 -7.95 10.14
N LEU A 26 13.75 -7.78 9.82
CA LEU A 26 14.19 -7.44 8.47
C LEU A 26 14.11 -8.65 7.54
N GLU A 27 13.42 -8.49 6.41
CA GLU A 27 13.28 -9.47 5.34
C GLU A 27 14.08 -9.03 4.10
N GLN A 28 14.88 -9.95 3.56
CA GLN A 28 15.73 -9.70 2.39
C GLN A 28 15.02 -10.02 1.08
N GLY A 29 14.10 -10.99 1.10
CA GLY A 29 13.25 -11.34 -0.03
C GLY A 29 12.10 -10.35 -0.25
N PHE A 30 11.14 -10.74 -1.08
CA PHE A 30 9.83 -10.08 -1.16
C PHE A 30 8.76 -11.17 -1.04
N PRO A 31 8.29 -11.49 0.18
CA PRO A 31 7.30 -12.54 0.38
C PRO A 31 5.99 -12.25 -0.36
N VAL A 32 5.42 -13.29 -0.97
CA VAL A 32 4.10 -13.22 -1.63
C VAL A 32 3.04 -13.64 -0.63
N LEU A 33 2.16 -12.70 -0.28
CA LEU A 33 0.97 -12.94 0.54
C LEU A 33 -0.26 -12.52 -0.25
N SER A 34 -1.25 -13.42 -0.38
CA SER A 34 -2.50 -13.18 -1.10
C SER A 34 -3.66 -13.77 -0.29
N ALA A 35 -4.79 -13.06 -0.24
CA ALA A 35 -6.01 -13.56 0.38
C ALA A 35 -6.71 -14.64 -0.49
N GLY A 36 -6.48 -14.60 -1.80
CA GLY A 36 -7.04 -15.50 -2.78
C GLY A 36 -6.05 -15.84 -3.91
N PRO A 37 -6.51 -16.53 -4.96
CA PRO A 37 -5.67 -16.90 -6.10
C PRO A 37 -5.17 -15.64 -6.84
N THR A 38 -3.96 -15.71 -7.40
CA THR A 38 -3.42 -14.64 -8.24
C THR A 38 -4.25 -14.50 -9.52
N PRO A 39 -4.97 -13.39 -9.74
CA PRO A 39 -5.68 -13.15 -10.99
C PRO A 39 -4.69 -12.96 -12.15
N ARG A 40 -5.14 -13.31 -13.36
CA ARG A 40 -4.42 -13.01 -14.60
C ARG A 40 -5.00 -11.76 -15.23
N VAL A 41 -4.43 -10.60 -14.92
CA VAL A 41 -4.86 -9.31 -15.47
C VAL A 41 -3.98 -8.97 -16.67
N ARG A 42 -4.52 -9.04 -17.88
CA ARG A 42 -3.82 -8.61 -19.10
C ARG A 42 -3.90 -7.09 -19.21
N THR A 43 -2.84 -6.46 -19.70
CA THR A 43 -2.79 -4.99 -19.87
C THR A 43 -3.84 -4.48 -20.86
N GLU A 44 -4.21 -5.27 -21.87
CA GLU A 44 -5.28 -4.95 -22.82
C GLU A 44 -6.69 -4.88 -22.19
N ASP A 45 -6.92 -5.63 -21.11
CA ASP A 45 -8.18 -5.61 -20.35
C ASP A 45 -8.12 -4.64 -19.16
N TRP A 46 -6.92 -4.13 -18.84
CA TRP A 46 -6.70 -3.30 -17.67
C TRP A 46 -7.23 -1.88 -17.90
N SER A 47 -7.92 -1.36 -16.90
CA SER A 47 -8.24 0.05 -16.81
C SER A 47 -8.25 0.50 -15.37
N PHE A 48 -7.92 1.77 -15.16
CA PHE A 48 -8.02 2.44 -13.88
C PHE A 48 -9.17 3.43 -13.90
N THR A 49 -10.04 3.40 -12.89
CA THR A 49 -11.17 4.33 -12.76
C THR A 49 -11.09 5.11 -11.46
N LEU A 50 -11.08 6.43 -11.54
CA LEU A 50 -11.27 7.32 -10.40
C LEU A 50 -12.77 7.59 -10.22
N LYS A 51 -13.29 7.48 -9.01
CA LYS A 51 -14.74 7.58 -8.72
C LYS A 51 -15.02 8.48 -7.51
N HIS A 52 -16.23 9.06 -7.46
CA HIS A 52 -16.83 9.62 -6.25
C HIS A 52 -18.13 8.87 -5.94
N GLY A 53 -18.11 8.08 -4.87
CA GLY A 53 -19.11 7.06 -4.62
C GLY A 53 -19.28 6.15 -5.85
N PRO A 54 -20.52 5.85 -6.29
CA PRO A 54 -20.74 5.01 -7.47
C PRO A 54 -20.42 5.71 -8.81
N ARG A 55 -20.18 7.03 -8.81
CA ARG A 55 -20.04 7.82 -10.04
C ARG A 55 -18.60 7.80 -10.54
N PRO A 56 -18.32 7.36 -11.79
CA PRO A 56 -17.00 7.51 -12.39
C PRO A 56 -16.71 8.98 -12.68
N ILE A 57 -15.50 9.43 -12.34
CA ILE A 57 -14.98 10.76 -12.64
C ILE A 57 -14.16 10.71 -13.93
N LYS A 58 -13.16 9.83 -13.96
CA LYS A 58 -12.31 9.61 -15.13
C LYS A 58 -11.83 8.16 -15.17
N LYS A 59 -11.61 7.65 -16.37
CA LYS A 59 -11.14 6.30 -16.64
C LYS A 59 -9.97 6.38 -17.62
N TRP A 60 -8.94 5.59 -17.36
CA TRP A 60 -7.78 5.43 -18.23
C TRP A 60 -7.64 3.96 -18.61
N ASN A 61 -7.42 3.69 -19.88
CA ASN A 61 -6.89 2.39 -20.31
C ASN A 61 -5.38 2.31 -20.01
N TRP A 62 -4.77 1.15 -20.26
CA TRP A 62 -3.34 0.93 -20.00
C TRP A 62 -2.43 1.95 -20.69
N THR A 63 -2.66 2.24 -21.96
CA THR A 63 -1.85 3.19 -22.74
C THR A 63 -1.97 4.61 -22.21
N GLU A 64 -3.20 5.07 -21.94
CA GLU A 64 -3.48 6.40 -21.38
C GLU A 64 -2.85 6.57 -20.00
N PHE A 65 -2.95 5.55 -19.13
CA PHE A 65 -2.38 5.62 -17.79
C PHE A 65 -0.85 5.65 -17.81
N ASN A 66 -0.22 4.92 -18.73
CA ASN A 66 1.24 4.94 -18.91
C ASN A 66 1.75 6.24 -19.57
N ALA A 67 0.86 7.08 -20.10
CA ALA A 67 1.21 8.41 -20.60
C ALA A 67 1.25 9.48 -19.49
N LEU A 68 0.73 9.16 -18.29
CA LEU A 68 0.82 10.05 -17.12
C LEU A 68 2.27 10.14 -16.60
N PRO A 69 2.62 11.18 -15.81
CA PRO A 69 3.94 11.30 -15.22
C PRO A 69 4.33 10.06 -14.40
N LEU A 70 5.50 9.48 -14.72
CA LEU A 70 6.06 8.34 -13.99
C LEU A 70 7.11 8.81 -12.98
N THR A 71 6.78 8.68 -11.70
CA THR A 71 7.64 9.08 -10.58
C THR A 71 8.32 7.86 -9.96
N LYS A 72 9.60 8.01 -9.60
CA LYS A 72 10.36 7.01 -8.83
C LYS A 72 10.23 7.29 -7.34
N MET A 73 10.08 6.24 -6.54
CA MET A 73 9.99 6.32 -5.09
C MET A 73 10.70 5.13 -4.46
N THR A 74 11.68 5.41 -3.59
CA THR A 74 12.34 4.39 -2.76
C THR A 74 11.85 4.50 -1.34
N ARG A 75 11.28 3.42 -0.80
CA ARG A 75 10.68 3.39 0.55
C ARG A 75 10.86 2.05 1.23
N ASP A 76 10.74 2.05 2.54
CA ASP A 76 10.56 0.83 3.31
C ASP A 76 9.10 0.41 3.27
N ILE A 77 8.85 -0.90 3.33
CA ILE A 77 7.50 -1.45 3.44
C ILE A 77 7.43 -2.40 4.63
N HIS A 78 6.28 -2.38 5.30
CA HIS A 78 6.07 -3.09 6.56
C HIS A 78 4.84 -3.98 6.46
N CYS A 79 5.00 -5.28 6.70
CA CYS A 79 3.91 -6.22 6.65
C CYS A 79 3.39 -6.56 8.05
N VAL A 80 2.07 -6.64 8.14
CA VAL A 80 1.34 -7.10 9.33
C VAL A 80 1.77 -8.49 9.82
N THR A 81 2.34 -9.31 8.93
CA THR A 81 2.92 -10.62 9.29
C THR A 81 4.37 -10.48 9.80
N ALA A 82 4.70 -9.34 10.40
CA ALA A 82 5.92 -9.06 11.15
C ALA A 82 7.23 -8.90 10.33
N TRP A 83 7.18 -8.64 9.03
CA TRP A 83 8.41 -8.37 8.26
C TRP A 83 8.49 -6.93 7.74
N THR A 84 9.70 -6.36 7.76
CA THR A 84 10.07 -5.10 7.11
C THR A 84 10.98 -5.39 5.93
N LYS A 85 10.77 -4.72 4.80
CA LYS A 85 11.74 -4.70 3.70
C LYS A 85 12.23 -3.28 3.46
N PHE A 86 13.54 -3.11 3.42
CA PHE A 86 14.16 -1.81 3.19
C PHE A 86 14.32 -1.47 1.71
N ASP A 87 14.38 -0.17 1.45
CA ASP A 87 14.90 0.43 0.22
C ASP A 87 14.24 -0.10 -1.05
N THR A 88 12.95 -0.42 -0.98
CA THR A 88 12.19 -0.93 -2.14
C THR A 88 12.02 0.17 -3.18
N ALA A 89 12.52 -0.06 -4.39
CA ALA A 89 12.46 0.91 -5.48
C ALA A 89 11.22 0.71 -6.36
N TRP A 90 10.31 1.68 -6.33
CA TRP A 90 9.07 1.68 -7.08
C TRP A 90 9.06 2.76 -8.16
N GLN A 91 8.31 2.51 -9.23
CA GLN A 91 7.98 3.53 -10.21
C GLN A 91 6.53 3.39 -10.68
N GLY A 92 5.84 4.52 -10.78
CA GLY A 92 4.42 4.57 -11.12
C GLY A 92 3.89 5.99 -11.18
N VAL A 93 2.57 6.13 -11.18
CA VAL A 93 1.91 7.44 -11.23
C VAL A 93 1.52 7.85 -9.82
N LEU A 94 1.92 9.04 -9.37
CA LEU A 94 1.48 9.55 -8.07
C LEU A 94 -0.04 9.76 -8.08
N VAL A 95 -0.68 9.58 -6.92
CA VAL A 95 -2.12 9.87 -6.84
C VAL A 95 -2.40 11.35 -7.12
N ASP A 96 -1.49 12.25 -6.75
CA ASP A 96 -1.55 13.67 -7.09
C ASP A 96 -1.59 13.92 -8.60
N ASP A 97 -0.78 13.20 -9.38
CA ASP A 97 -0.76 13.32 -10.85
C ASP A 97 -2.05 12.78 -11.48
N ILE A 98 -2.63 11.71 -10.91
CA ILE A 98 -3.94 11.18 -11.33
C ILE A 98 -5.05 12.21 -11.09
N LEU A 99 -5.03 12.90 -9.95
CA LEU A 99 -5.99 13.94 -9.61
C LEU A 99 -5.85 15.17 -10.50
N ALA A 100 -4.60 15.60 -10.73
CA ALA A 100 -4.29 16.72 -11.62
C ALA A 100 -4.76 16.44 -13.06
N ASP A 101 -4.49 15.23 -13.59
CA ASP A 101 -4.95 14.83 -14.92
C ASP A 101 -6.49 14.69 -15.00
N ALA A 102 -7.14 14.31 -13.90
CA ALA A 102 -8.60 14.33 -13.80
C ALA A 102 -9.19 15.73 -13.64
N GLY A 103 -8.37 16.75 -13.35
CA GLY A 103 -8.79 18.13 -13.15
C GLY A 103 -9.62 18.35 -11.88
N ILE A 104 -9.35 17.57 -10.82
CA ILE A 104 -10.09 17.66 -9.55
C ILE A 104 -9.15 17.73 -8.35
N GLU A 105 -9.65 18.36 -7.28
CA GLU A 105 -9.15 18.13 -5.93
C GLU A 105 -9.89 16.93 -5.30
N PRO A 106 -9.32 16.26 -4.29
CA PRO A 106 -10.01 15.18 -3.60
C PRO A 106 -11.33 15.67 -2.97
N PRO A 107 -12.48 15.09 -3.34
CA PRO A 107 -13.79 15.58 -2.88
C PRO A 107 -14.13 15.15 -1.44
N THR A 108 -13.44 14.15 -0.89
CA THR A 108 -13.73 13.56 0.42
C THR A 108 -12.44 13.25 1.17
N ALA A 109 -12.55 13.05 2.50
CA ALA A 109 -11.41 12.70 3.35
C ALA A 109 -11.00 11.21 3.30
N PHE A 110 -11.82 10.36 2.67
CA PHE A 110 -11.62 8.92 2.61
C PHE A 110 -11.59 8.40 1.18
N THR A 111 -10.84 7.34 0.97
CA THR A 111 -10.72 6.66 -0.32
C THR A 111 -10.71 5.16 -0.13
N LEU A 112 -11.47 4.45 -0.95
CA LEU A 112 -11.45 3.00 -1.05
C LEU A 112 -10.64 2.59 -2.29
N ALA A 113 -9.60 1.79 -2.09
CA ALA A 113 -8.86 1.16 -3.17
C ALA A 113 -9.61 -0.07 -3.66
N LEU A 114 -9.68 -0.26 -4.98
CA LEU A 114 -10.44 -1.32 -5.63
C LEU A 114 -9.52 -2.21 -6.47
N SER A 115 -9.68 -3.52 -6.34
CA SER A 115 -8.87 -4.52 -7.03
C SER A 115 -9.68 -5.43 -7.95
N PHE A 116 -9.01 -6.02 -8.95
CA PHE A 116 -9.64 -6.96 -9.89
C PHE A 116 -10.17 -8.25 -9.26
N ASP A 117 -9.58 -8.71 -8.17
CA ASP A 117 -9.99 -9.89 -7.41
C ASP A 117 -11.13 -9.61 -6.40
N GLY A 118 -11.67 -8.37 -6.40
CA GLY A 118 -12.67 -7.93 -5.44
C GLY A 118 -12.11 -7.51 -4.08
N TYR A 119 -10.78 -7.55 -3.91
CA TYR A 119 -10.15 -6.97 -2.72
C TYR A 119 -10.39 -5.45 -2.67
N THR A 120 -10.61 -4.97 -1.45
CA THR A 120 -10.74 -3.54 -1.17
C THR A 120 -10.02 -3.20 0.14
N THR A 121 -9.56 -1.97 0.26
CA THR A 121 -9.00 -1.44 1.51
C THR A 121 -9.20 0.06 1.56
N ASN A 122 -9.59 0.56 2.73
CA ASN A 122 -9.77 1.98 2.98
C ASN A 122 -8.44 2.64 3.32
N VAL A 123 -8.27 3.86 2.83
CA VAL A 123 -7.14 4.71 3.17
C VAL A 123 -7.65 6.14 3.32
N PRO A 124 -7.25 6.88 4.37
CA PRO A 124 -7.51 8.31 4.42
C PRO A 124 -6.88 9.00 3.22
N THR A 125 -7.61 9.91 2.58
CA THR A 125 -7.16 10.59 1.36
C THR A 125 -5.84 11.35 1.59
N LYS A 126 -5.68 11.96 2.77
CA LYS A 126 -4.43 12.64 3.18
C LYS A 126 -3.19 11.74 3.21
N ASP A 127 -3.37 10.42 3.24
CA ASP A 127 -2.29 9.42 3.26
C ASP A 127 -1.96 8.91 1.86
N ILE A 128 -2.77 9.25 0.86
CA ILE A 128 -2.46 8.94 -0.54
C ILE A 128 -2.12 10.17 -1.39
N THR A 129 -2.43 11.37 -0.92
CA THR A 129 -2.06 12.64 -1.56
C THR A 129 -0.74 13.22 -1.02
N ALA A 130 -0.32 14.36 -1.54
CA ALA A 130 0.90 15.08 -1.18
C ALA A 130 2.18 14.24 -1.39
N GLY A 131 2.23 13.47 -2.46
CA GLY A 131 3.39 12.65 -2.86
C GLY A 131 3.63 11.42 -1.96
N LYS A 132 2.65 11.03 -1.15
CA LYS A 132 2.79 9.91 -0.21
C LYS A 132 2.51 8.54 -0.82
N ALA A 133 1.70 8.47 -1.87
CA ALA A 133 1.33 7.20 -2.50
C ALA A 133 1.36 7.27 -4.03
N MET A 134 1.41 6.10 -4.64
CA MET A 134 1.35 5.93 -6.10
C MET A 134 0.59 4.68 -6.50
N VAL A 135 0.11 4.68 -7.74
CA VAL A 135 -0.19 3.45 -8.46
C VAL A 135 1.10 2.98 -9.13
N ALA A 136 1.78 2.04 -8.47
CA ALA A 136 3.05 1.48 -8.91
C ALA A 136 2.85 0.50 -10.07
N LEU A 137 3.72 0.61 -11.08
CA LEU A 137 3.75 -0.23 -12.29
C LEU A 137 5.03 -1.05 -12.37
N LEU A 138 6.14 -0.52 -11.83
CA LEU A 138 7.44 -1.17 -11.79
C LEU A 138 7.93 -1.31 -10.34
N TYR A 139 8.69 -2.38 -10.12
CA TYR A 139 9.42 -2.70 -8.90
C TYR A 139 10.84 -3.11 -9.29
N GLU A 140 11.87 -2.49 -8.71
CA GLU A 140 13.29 -2.74 -9.02
C GLU A 140 13.59 -2.62 -10.52
N GLY A 141 13.01 -1.60 -11.17
CA GLY A 141 13.19 -1.31 -12.59
C GLY A 141 12.52 -2.30 -13.56
N LYS A 142 11.71 -3.25 -13.06
CA LYS A 142 11.00 -4.24 -13.87
C LYS A 142 9.49 -4.13 -13.69
N PRO A 143 8.67 -4.51 -14.68
CA PRO A 143 7.22 -4.62 -14.50
C PRO A 143 6.89 -5.49 -13.28
N ILE A 144 5.91 -5.06 -12.48
CA ILE A 144 5.48 -5.83 -11.30
C ILE A 144 4.90 -7.16 -11.77
N THR A 145 5.36 -8.26 -11.19
CA THR A 145 4.84 -9.60 -11.50
C THR A 145 3.42 -9.76 -10.98
N SER A 146 2.65 -10.69 -11.54
CA SER A 146 1.25 -10.88 -11.11
C SER A 146 1.15 -11.20 -9.61
N ASP A 147 2.05 -12.03 -9.07
CA ASP A 147 2.04 -12.39 -7.63
C ASP A 147 2.23 -11.19 -6.69
N HIS A 148 2.99 -10.18 -7.16
CA HIS A 148 3.20 -8.92 -6.44
C HIS A 148 2.16 -7.84 -6.76
N GLY A 149 1.13 -8.17 -7.53
CA GLY A 149 -0.01 -7.30 -7.82
C GLY A 149 0.03 -6.63 -9.18
N GLY A 150 0.86 -7.09 -10.11
CA GLY A 150 0.93 -6.58 -11.47
C GLY A 150 -0.39 -6.78 -12.24
N PRO A 151 -0.70 -5.93 -13.23
CA PRO A 151 0.21 -4.96 -13.84
C PRO A 151 0.31 -3.63 -13.07
N ALA A 152 -0.57 -3.38 -12.10
CA ALA A 152 -0.58 -2.16 -11.30
C ALA A 152 -1.04 -2.44 -9.86
N ARG A 153 -0.38 -1.83 -8.87
CA ARG A 153 -0.78 -1.90 -7.46
C ARG A 153 -0.77 -0.53 -6.81
N LEU A 154 -1.56 -0.36 -5.76
CA LEU A 154 -1.39 0.78 -4.86
C LEU A 154 -0.14 0.57 -4.00
N LEU A 155 0.60 1.65 -3.76
CA LEU A 155 1.69 1.72 -2.80
C LEU A 155 1.41 2.85 -1.80
N VAL A 156 1.18 2.47 -0.54
CA VAL A 156 1.10 3.37 0.62
C VAL A 156 2.17 2.89 1.62
N PRO A 157 3.39 3.45 1.55
CA PRO A 157 4.58 2.84 2.15
C PRO A 157 4.63 2.99 3.68
N HIS A 158 4.02 4.03 4.24
CA HIS A 158 4.05 4.33 5.68
C HIS A 158 2.98 3.59 6.49
N LEU A 159 2.03 2.94 5.84
CA LEU A 159 1.04 2.08 6.49
C LEU A 159 1.42 0.61 6.29
N TYR A 160 0.82 -0.27 7.08
CA TYR A 160 0.94 -1.69 6.86
C TYR A 160 0.53 -2.09 5.44
N PHE A 161 1.28 -3.02 4.87
CA PHE A 161 1.29 -3.28 3.43
C PHE A 161 -0.01 -3.89 2.89
N TRP A 162 -0.97 -4.29 3.73
CA TRP A 162 -2.30 -4.67 3.26
C TRP A 162 -3.09 -3.46 2.71
N LYS A 163 -2.76 -2.24 3.15
CA LYS A 163 -3.29 -0.98 2.60
C LYS A 163 -2.80 -0.72 1.17
N SER A 164 -1.69 -1.34 0.78
CA SER A 164 -1.13 -1.27 -0.57
C SER A 164 -1.78 -2.34 -1.47
N ALA A 165 -3.04 -2.12 -1.88
CA ALA A 165 -3.84 -3.09 -2.63
C ALA A 165 -3.17 -3.57 -3.95
N LYS A 166 -3.20 -4.88 -4.19
CA LYS A 166 -2.68 -5.53 -5.41
C LYS A 166 -3.73 -5.53 -6.52
N TRP A 167 -3.30 -5.64 -7.78
CA TRP A 167 -4.20 -5.69 -8.95
C TRP A 167 -5.20 -4.54 -8.99
N LEU A 168 -4.71 -3.33 -8.75
CA LEU A 168 -5.51 -2.13 -8.59
C LEU A 168 -6.21 -1.77 -9.90
N ASN A 169 -7.49 -1.45 -9.82
CA ASN A 169 -8.32 -1.01 -10.96
C ASN A 169 -9.07 0.30 -10.71
N GLY A 170 -8.94 0.88 -9.52
CA GLY A 170 -9.53 2.17 -9.24
C GLY A 170 -9.34 2.65 -7.82
N LEU A 171 -9.66 3.93 -7.66
CA LEU A 171 -9.81 4.60 -6.38
C LEU A 171 -11.20 5.23 -6.33
N GLN A 172 -11.89 5.05 -5.21
CA GLN A 172 -13.22 5.58 -5.00
C GLN A 172 -13.24 6.48 -3.77
N PHE A 173 -13.52 7.75 -3.96
CA PHE A 173 -13.78 8.69 -2.87
C PHE A 173 -15.09 8.36 -2.16
N THR A 174 -15.07 8.32 -0.83
CA THR A 174 -16.21 7.96 0.02
C THR A 174 -16.44 9.00 1.11
N GLU A 175 -17.71 9.23 1.47
CA GLU A 175 -18.11 10.23 2.49
C GLU A 175 -17.70 9.83 3.91
N ARG A 176 -17.49 8.53 4.14
CA ARG A 176 -17.08 7.94 5.41
C ARG A 176 -15.93 6.99 5.19
N ASP A 177 -15.24 6.65 6.27
CA ASP A 177 -14.21 5.61 6.25
C ASP A 177 -14.89 4.23 6.15
N GLU A 178 -14.95 3.68 4.93
CA GLU A 178 -15.64 2.41 4.66
C GLU A 178 -14.68 1.23 4.77
N PRO A 179 -14.79 0.34 5.77
CA PRO A 179 -13.84 -0.75 5.94
C PRO A 179 -13.79 -1.66 4.71
N GLY A 180 -12.58 -2.03 4.30
CA GLY A 180 -12.35 -2.95 3.21
C GLY A 180 -12.34 -4.41 3.64
N PHE A 181 -11.66 -5.26 2.87
CA PHE A 181 -11.68 -6.70 3.05
C PHE A 181 -11.13 -7.16 4.41
N TRP A 182 -9.94 -6.69 4.78
CA TRP A 182 -9.29 -7.12 6.02
C TRP A 182 -9.84 -6.36 7.23
N GLU A 183 -10.22 -5.10 7.05
CA GLU A 183 -10.78 -4.27 8.11
C GLU A 183 -12.13 -4.82 8.59
N LEU A 184 -12.94 -5.36 7.68
CA LEU A 184 -14.15 -6.12 8.02
C LEU A 184 -13.87 -7.47 8.72
N ARG A 185 -12.60 -7.93 8.74
CA ARG A 185 -12.16 -9.22 9.31
C ARG A 185 -11.25 -9.03 10.52
N GLY A 186 -11.35 -7.88 11.18
CA GLY A 186 -10.66 -7.61 12.45
C GLY A 186 -9.28 -7.00 12.30
N TYR A 187 -8.87 -6.56 11.11
CA TYR A 187 -7.66 -5.76 10.95
C TYR A 187 -7.95 -4.31 11.31
N HIS A 188 -6.93 -3.60 11.77
CA HIS A 188 -7.08 -2.22 12.19
C HIS A 188 -7.52 -1.30 11.04
N ILE A 189 -8.37 -0.31 11.33
CA ILE A 189 -8.93 0.58 10.31
C ILE A 189 -7.87 1.46 9.63
N TYR A 190 -6.88 1.93 10.39
CA TYR A 190 -5.77 2.77 9.91
C TYR A 190 -4.52 1.96 9.49
N GLY A 191 -3.89 1.24 10.44
CA GLY A 191 -2.83 0.29 10.12
C GLY A 191 -1.43 0.91 10.17
N ASP A 192 -1.14 1.73 11.18
CA ASP A 192 0.20 2.28 11.42
C ASP A 192 1.16 1.22 12.01
N PRO A 193 2.24 0.86 11.31
CA PRO A 193 3.19 -0.14 11.79
C PRO A 193 3.98 0.30 13.03
N TRP A 194 4.23 1.60 13.21
CA TRP A 194 4.98 2.13 14.35
C TRP A 194 4.17 2.11 15.65
N ARG A 195 2.84 2.14 15.52
CA ARG A 195 1.90 2.05 16.63
C ARG A 195 1.39 0.63 16.85
N GLU A 196 1.95 -0.35 16.13
CA GLU A 196 1.54 -1.76 16.15
C GLU A 196 0.03 -1.95 15.90
N GLN A 197 -0.58 -1.09 15.08
CA GLN A 197 -2.01 -1.15 14.75
C GLN A 197 -2.30 -2.28 13.78
N ARG A 198 -2.31 -3.53 14.25
CA ARG A 198 -2.49 -4.72 13.40
C ARG A 198 -3.96 -5.11 13.34
N TYR A 199 -4.64 -5.07 14.47
CA TYR A 199 -5.99 -5.56 14.65
C TYR A 199 -6.93 -4.52 15.24
N THR A 200 -8.23 -4.76 15.13
CA THR A 200 -9.26 -3.92 15.72
C THR A 200 -9.06 -3.84 17.24
N GLY A 201 -8.97 -2.62 17.77
CA GLY A 201 -8.77 -2.37 19.20
C GLY A 201 -7.33 -2.03 19.59
N ASP A 202 -6.37 -2.21 18.68
CA ASP A 202 -5.02 -1.68 18.85
C ASP A 202 -5.03 -0.13 18.88
N PRO A 203 -4.06 0.51 19.57
CA PRO A 203 -4.11 1.93 19.97
C PRO A 203 -4.01 2.96 18.84
#